data_AF-A0A8J6I4T9-F1
#
_entry.id   AF-A0A8J6I4T9-F1
#
_cell.length_a   1.000
_cell.length_b   1.000
_cell.length_c   1.000
_cell.angle_alpha   90.00
_cell.angle_beta   90.00
_cell.angle_gamma   90.00
#
_symmetry.space_group_name_H-M   'P 1'
#
loop_
_entity.id
_entity.type
_entity.pdbx_description
1 polymer ?
#
loop_
_entity_poly.entity_id
_entity_poly.type
_entity_poly.pdbx_seq_one_letter_code
_entity_poly.pdbx_strand_id
1 'polypeptide(L)' 'MAKVLCVLYDDPVDGYPKVYPRDDIPKLENYPGGQTLPTPQAVDFTPGQL' A
#
# COMPACT_ATOMS: atom_id res chain seq x y z
N MET A 1 25.57 8.27 0.89
CA MET A 1 24.70 7.11 1.15
C MET A 1 24.05 7.32 2.50
N ALA A 2 22.73 7.15 2.59
CA ALA A 2 22.00 7.25 3.85
C ALA A 2 21.44 5.87 4.22
N LYS A 3 21.35 5.57 5.52
CA LYS A 3 20.69 4.37 6.03
C LYS A 3 19.25 4.73 6.39
N VAL A 4 18.29 3.98 5.85
CA VAL A 4 16.88 4.07 6.24
C VAL A 4 16.55 2.84 7.06
N LEU A 5 16.17 3.03 8.33
CA LEU A 5 15.70 1.96 9.21
C LEU A 5 14.17 2.05 9.28
N CYS A 6 13.48 0.99 8.86
CA CYS A 6 12.03 0.89 8.90
C CYS A 6 11.64 -0.26 9.82
N VAL A 7 10.81 0.03 10.82
CA VAL A 7 10.27 -0.97 11.76
C VAL A 7 8.77 -1.05 11.50
N LEU A 8 8.28 -2.26 11.24
CA LEU A 8 6.87 -2.58 11.00
C LEU A 8 6.39 -3.62 12.03
N TYR A 9 5.09 -3.89 12.03
CA TYR A 9 4.48 -4.93 12.85
C TYR A 9 4.72 -6.33 12.26
N ASP A 10 4.55 -7.37 13.08
CA ASP A 10 4.68 -8.76 12.66
C ASP A 10 3.59 -9.15 11.63
N ASP A 11 3.91 -10.10 10.76
CA ASP A 11 2.97 -10.70 9.83
C ASP A 11 1.78 -11.38 10.55
N PRO A 12 0.65 -11.64 9.86
CA PRO A 12 -0.45 -12.42 10.42
C PRO A 12 0.04 -13.77 10.99
N VAL A 13 -0.64 -14.25 12.03
CA VAL A 13 -0.23 -15.46 12.79
C VAL A 13 -0.11 -16.73 11.92
N ASP A 14 -0.92 -16.80 10.85
CA ASP A 14 -0.92 -17.92 9.90
C ASP A 14 0.03 -17.69 8.71
N GLY A 15 0.84 -16.64 8.76
CA GLY A 15 1.82 -16.23 7.75
C GLY A 15 1.33 -15.10 6.82
N TYR A 16 2.27 -14.57 6.04
CA TYR A 16 2.00 -13.49 5.09
C TYR A 16 1.07 -13.96 3.94
N PRO A 17 -0.02 -13.22 3.64
CA PRO A 17 -1.08 -13.68 2.77
C PRO A 17 -0.68 -13.71 1.28
N LYS A 18 -1.12 -14.76 0.58
CA LYS A 18 -1.03 -14.88 -0.89
C LYS A 18 -2.39 -14.85 -1.58
N VAL A 19 -3.47 -14.94 -0.81
CA VAL A 19 -4.85 -14.95 -1.28
C VAL A 19 -5.62 -13.92 -0.47
N TYR A 20 -6.40 -13.10 -1.17
CA TYR A 20 -7.19 -12.02 -0.59
C TYR A 20 -8.67 -12.23 -0.89
N PRO A 21 -9.60 -11.71 -0.07
CA PRO A 21 -11.04 -11.86 -0.30
C PRO A 21 -11.57 -11.14 -1.55
N ARG A 22 -10.77 -10.25 -2.15
CA ARG A 22 -11.10 -9.50 -3.36
C ARG A 22 -9.84 -9.30 -4.20
N ASP A 23 -10.04 -9.13 -5.50
CA ASP A 23 -8.94 -9.03 -6.47
C ASP A 23 -8.38 -7.60 -6.59
N ASP A 24 -9.18 -6.57 -6.27
CA ASP A 24 -8.79 -5.17 -6.41
C ASP A 24 -9.40 -4.25 -5.34
N ILE A 25 -9.00 -2.98 -5.37
CA ILE A 25 -9.61 -1.89 -4.61
C ILE A 25 -10.01 -0.74 -5.53
N PRO A 26 -11.04 0.04 -5.17
CA PRO A 26 -11.43 1.21 -5.96
C PRO A 26 -10.29 2.20 -6.14
N LYS A 27 -10.12 2.70 -7.37
CA LYS A 27 -9.22 3.81 -7.64
C LYS A 27 -9.89 5.13 -7.22
N LEU A 28 -9.19 5.90 -6.39
CA LEU A 28 -9.56 7.25 -6.02
C LEU A 28 -8.68 8.24 -6.79
N GLU A 29 -9.20 9.43 -7.10
CA GLU A 29 -8.45 10.47 -7.84
C GLU A 29 -8.11 11.69 -6.97
N ASN A 30 -9.01 12.06 -6.05
CA ASN A 30 -8.87 13.24 -5.21
C ASN A 30 -9.48 13.03 -3.83
N TYR A 31 -8.98 13.79 -2.86
CA TYR A 31 -9.64 13.97 -1.57
C TYR A 31 -10.77 15.02 -1.69
N PRO A 32 -11.77 14.98 -0.79
CA PRO A 32 -12.71 16.09 -0.63
C PRO A 32 -11.94 17.41 -0.43
N GLY A 33 -12.35 18.47 -1.12
CA GLY A 33 -11.64 19.75 -1.12
C GLY A 33 -10.61 19.92 -2.25
N GLY A 34 -10.49 18.93 -3.15
CA GLY A 34 -9.75 19.07 -4.42
C GLY A 34 -8.25 18.75 -4.34
N GLN A 35 -7.74 18.36 -3.17
CA GLN A 35 -6.36 17.89 -3.04
C GLN A 35 -6.15 16.60 -3.86
N THR A 36 -5.03 16.51 -4.58
CA THR A 36 -4.63 15.30 -5.31
C THR A 36 -4.08 14.23 -4.37
N LEU A 37 -4.14 12.97 -4.79
CA LEU A 37 -3.48 11.86 -4.10
C LEU A 37 -1.94 11.92 -4.24
N PRO A 38 -1.18 11.13 -3.46
CA PRO A 38 0.27 11.01 -3.63
C PRO A 38 0.66 10.69 -5.10
N THR A 39 1.67 11.39 -5.61
CA THR A 39 2.17 11.27 -6.99
C THR A 39 3.67 10.91 -7.03
N PRO A 40 4.08 9.78 -6.42
CA PRO A 40 5.43 9.28 -6.64
C PRO A 40 5.63 8.95 -8.13
N GLN A 41 6.87 8.90 -8.59
CA GLN A 41 7.15 8.54 -10.00
C GLN A 41 6.66 7.14 -10.36
N ALA A 42 6.71 6.22 -9.39
CA ALA A 42 6.21 4.85 -9.50
C ALA A 42 5.89 4.30 -8.10
N VAL A 43 5.22 3.16 -8.06
CA VAL A 43 5.02 2.35 -6.86
C VAL A 43 5.42 0.91 -7.18
N ASP A 44 6.02 0.22 -6.22
CA ASP A 44 6.48 -1.17 -6.35
C ASP A 44 5.60 -2.13 -5.54
N PHE A 45 4.30 -1.83 -5.43
CA PHE A 45 3.31 -2.69 -4.78
C PHE A 45 2.04 -2.77 -5.63
N THR A 46 1.29 -3.86 -5.43
CA THR A 46 -0.06 -3.98 -6.03
C THR A 46 -1.09 -3.42 -5.05
N PRO A 47 -1.93 -2.43 -5.43
CA PRO A 47 -2.95 -1.89 -4.56
C PRO A 47 -3.88 -2.99 -4.01
N GLY A 48 -4.02 -3.06 -2.69
CA GLY A 48 -4.82 -4.09 -2.00
C GLY A 48 -4.00 -5.22 -1.35
N GLN A 49 -2.69 -5.27 -1.55
CA GLN A 49 -1.80 -6.22 -0.85
C GLN A 49 -1.39 -5.71 0.54
N LEU A 50 -1.09 -6.66 1.45
CA LEU A 50 -0.51 -6.39 2.77
C LEU A 50 0.97 -6.02 2.65
#